data_AF-A0A835HME3-F1
#
_entry.id   AF-A0A835HME3-F1
#
_cell.length_a   1.000
_cell.length_b   1.000
_cell.length_c   1.000
_cell.angle_alpha   90.00
_cell.angle_beta   90.00
_cell.angle_gamma   90.00
#
_symmetry.space_group_name_H-M   'P 1'
#
loop_
_entity.id
_entity.type
_entity.pdbx_description
1 polymer ?
#
loop_
_entity_poly.entity_id
_entity_poly.type
_entity_poly.pdbx_seq_one_letter_code
_entity_poly.pdbx_strand_id
1 'polypeptide(L)'
;MEEFSSVVNGSYFTGVSTYLNKVEYSPDEIPFVPISDFEIDNMIERSTNLDCSKGSSLLEALDLISEPKRPTDKPLRLPLKHVYKIGSIGTVSVGHVGTGLIKPGMVITFGTIG
;
A
#
# COMPACT_ATOMS: atom_id res chain seq x y z
N MET A 1 -9.87 16.95 21.91
CA MET A 1 -9.93 15.65 22.59
C MET A 1 -11.27 14.94 22.40
N GLU A 2 -12.43 15.64 22.46
CA GLU A 2 -13.75 15.05 22.11
C GLU A 2 -13.92 14.73 20.61
N GLU A 3 -13.26 15.47 19.72
CA GLU A 3 -13.42 15.32 18.26
C GLU A 3 -12.93 13.96 17.73
N PHE A 4 -11.83 13.43 18.27
CA PHE A 4 -11.24 12.14 17.85
C PHE A 4 -12.04 10.91 18.32
N SER A 5 -12.70 10.97 19.49
CA SER A 5 -13.55 9.86 19.96
C SER A 5 -14.78 9.67 19.07
N SER A 6 -15.29 10.76 18.47
CA SER A 6 -16.38 10.73 17.49
C SER A 6 -15.98 10.12 16.13
N VAL A 7 -14.68 10.00 15.82
CA VAL A 7 -14.21 9.39 14.57
C VAL A 7 -14.21 7.86 14.66
N VAL A 8 -13.84 7.32 15.83
CA VAL A 8 -13.75 5.87 16.06
C VAL A 8 -15.13 5.23 16.25
N ASN A 9 -16.11 5.96 16.78
CA ASN A 9 -17.47 5.46 17.04
C ASN A 9 -18.58 6.21 16.27
N GLY A 10 -18.23 7.06 15.29
CA GLY A 10 -19.19 7.92 14.61
C GLY A 10 -19.39 7.67 13.11
N SER A 11 -20.15 8.57 12.50
CA SER A 11 -20.66 8.53 11.11
C SER A 11 -19.61 8.26 10.04
N TYR A 12 -18.33 8.57 10.29
CA TYR A 12 -17.23 8.31 9.36
C TYR A 12 -17.00 6.82 9.11
N PHE A 13 -17.02 6.00 10.16
CA PHE A 13 -16.89 4.54 10.02
C PHE A 13 -18.01 3.98 9.14
N THR A 14 -19.25 4.39 9.42
CA THR A 14 -20.43 3.97 8.65
C THR A 14 -20.37 4.45 7.19
N GLY A 15 -19.90 5.68 6.95
CA GLY A 15 -19.78 6.26 5.62
C GLY A 15 -18.72 5.54 4.76
N VAL A 16 -17.53 5.31 5.32
CA VAL A 16 -16.44 4.63 4.61
C VAL A 16 -16.79 3.16 4.39
N SER A 17 -17.34 2.46 5.37
CA SER A 17 -17.78 1.06 5.22
C SER A 17 -18.87 0.91 4.15
N THR A 18 -19.79 1.88 4.04
CA THR A 18 -20.78 1.90 2.96
C THR A 18 -20.13 2.09 1.59
N TYR A 19 -19.08 2.90 1.49
CA TYR A 19 -18.33 3.08 0.24
C TYR A 19 -17.53 1.83 -0.13
N LEU A 20 -16.85 1.20 0.83
CA LEU A 20 -16.09 -0.03 0.62
C LEU A 20 -16.97 -1.16 0.08
N ASN A 21 -18.16 -1.32 0.63
CA ASN A 21 -19.14 -2.28 0.12
C ASN A 21 -19.55 -2.00 -1.34
N LYS A 22 -19.60 -0.72 -1.77
CA LYS A 22 -19.93 -0.36 -3.16
C LYS A 22 -18.79 -0.68 -4.14
N VAL A 23 -17.55 -0.62 -3.69
CA VAL A 23 -16.37 -0.97 -4.48
C VAL A 23 -15.97 -2.45 -4.31
N GLU A 24 -16.86 -3.26 -3.72
CA GLU A 24 -16.70 -4.71 -3.53
C GLU A 24 -15.54 -5.10 -2.60
N TYR A 25 -15.17 -4.22 -1.66
CA TYR A 25 -14.24 -4.52 -0.59
C TYR A 25 -14.98 -4.84 0.71
N SER A 26 -14.58 -5.92 1.38
CA SER A 26 -15.09 -6.31 2.69
C SER A 26 -14.56 -5.38 3.79
N PRO A 27 -15.40 -4.58 4.46
CA PRO A 27 -14.94 -3.68 5.53
C PRO A 27 -14.41 -4.44 6.76
N ASP A 28 -14.80 -5.70 6.94
CA ASP A 28 -14.35 -6.55 8.05
C ASP A 28 -12.88 -7.00 7.89
N GLU A 29 -12.35 -7.02 6.66
CA GLU A 29 -10.97 -7.42 6.38
C GLU A 29 -10.00 -6.22 6.45
N ILE A 30 -10.52 -5.00 6.54
CA ILE A 30 -9.75 -3.76 6.50
C ILE A 30 -9.62 -3.20 7.92
N PRO A 31 -8.41 -3.14 8.49
CA PRO A 31 -8.21 -2.56 9.81
C PRO A 31 -8.39 -1.04 9.76
N PHE A 32 -9.25 -0.52 10.64
CA PHE A 32 -9.41 0.92 10.85
C PHE A 32 -8.55 1.36 12.05
N VAL A 33 -7.50 2.13 11.77
CA VAL A 33 -6.58 2.62 12.81
C VAL A 33 -6.75 4.13 12.98
N PRO A 34 -7.20 4.62 14.14
CA PRO A 34 -7.21 6.04 14.41
C PRO A 34 -5.78 6.53 14.68
N ILE A 35 -5.33 7.50 13.89
CA ILE A 35 -3.99 8.10 14.00
C ILE A 35 -4.09 9.63 14.15
N SER A 36 -3.06 10.22 14.74
CA SER A 36 -2.83 11.67 14.73
C SER A 36 -1.41 11.94 14.25
N ASP A 37 -1.26 12.50 13.05
CA ASP A 37 0.05 12.85 12.50
C ASP A 37 0.73 13.97 13.28
N PHE A 38 -0.05 14.85 13.89
CA PHE A 38 0.47 16.01 14.61
C PHE A 38 1.04 15.63 15.99
N GLU A 39 0.32 14.77 16.71
CA GLU A 39 0.73 14.30 18.04
C GLU A 39 1.52 12.99 17.98
N ILE A 40 1.64 12.40 16.77
CA ILE A 40 2.30 11.11 16.51
C ILE A 40 1.62 9.96 17.28
N ASP A 41 0.30 10.07 17.45
CA ASP A 41 -0.47 9.04 18.14
C ASP A 41 -0.74 7.83 17.23
N ASN A 42 -0.57 6.63 17.78
CA ASN A 42 -0.85 5.34 17.11
C ASN A 42 -0.07 5.07 15.83
N MET A 43 1.02 5.82 15.55
CA MET A 43 1.89 5.61 14.39
C MET A 43 2.77 4.36 14.55
N ILE A 44 3.57 4.34 15.62
CA ILE A 44 4.52 3.26 15.92
C ILE A 44 4.04 2.52 17.16
N GLU A 45 3.83 3.28 18.24
CA GLU A 45 3.38 2.78 19.53
C GLU A 45 1.92 3.21 19.78
N ARG A 46 1.25 2.48 20.67
CA ARG A 46 -0.12 2.82 21.08
C ARG A 46 -0.11 4.06 21.96
N SER A 47 -0.93 5.04 21.61
CA SER A 47 -1.10 6.26 22.40
C SER A 47 -2.05 6.02 23.57
N THR A 48 -1.83 6.75 24.65
CA THR A 48 -2.76 6.84 25.80
C THR A 48 -3.81 7.94 25.63
N ASN A 49 -3.63 8.84 24.65
CA ASN A 49 -4.52 10.00 24.43
C ASN A 49 -5.75 9.65 23.60
N LEU A 50 -5.61 8.63 22.74
CA LEU A 50 -6.71 8.06 21.99
C LEU A 50 -7.29 6.90 22.79
N ASP A 51 -8.61 6.76 22.74
CA ASP A 51 -9.33 5.66 23.39
C ASP A 51 -9.08 4.37 22.60
N CYS A 52 -7.85 3.84 22.73
CA CYS A 52 -7.27 2.73 21.99
C CYS A 52 -7.86 1.36 22.37
N SER A 53 -9.02 1.36 23.01
CA SER A 53 -9.71 0.22 23.61
C SER A 53 -10.01 -0.94 22.66
N LYS A 54 -9.79 -0.78 21.34
CA LYS A 54 -10.12 -1.79 20.30
C LYS A 54 -9.08 -1.94 19.17
N GLY A 55 -7.95 -1.23 19.18
CA GLY A 55 -7.10 -1.11 17.97
C GLY A 55 -5.61 -1.34 18.18
N SER A 56 -4.97 -1.90 17.16
CA SER A 56 -3.52 -1.96 16.99
C SER A 56 -2.95 -0.60 16.56
N SER A 57 -1.64 -0.38 16.76
CA SER A 57 -0.96 0.78 16.12
C SER A 57 -0.91 0.60 14.60
N LEU A 58 -0.61 1.67 13.86
CA LEU A 58 -0.48 1.60 12.40
C LEU A 58 0.61 0.61 11.99
N LEU A 59 1.75 0.60 12.71
CA LEU A 59 2.81 -0.38 12.49
C LEU A 59 2.31 -1.82 12.71
N GLU A 60 1.64 -2.08 13.83
CA GLU A 60 1.07 -3.40 14.11
C GLU A 60 0.02 -3.81 13.06
N ALA A 61 -0.78 -2.87 12.56
CA ALA A 61 -1.75 -3.14 11.50
C ALA A 61 -1.09 -3.46 10.16
N LEU A 62 0.05 -2.83 9.84
CA LEU A 62 0.84 -3.15 8.65
C LEU A 62 1.50 -4.53 8.76
N ASP A 63 1.98 -4.89 9.95
CA ASP A 63 2.57 -6.21 10.22
C ASP A 63 1.55 -7.36 10.08
N LEU A 64 0.25 -7.09 10.24
CA LEU A 64 -0.81 -8.06 10.01
C LEU A 64 -1.09 -8.32 8.53
N ILE A 65 -0.61 -7.47 7.61
CA ILE A 65 -0.87 -7.62 6.18
C ILE A 65 -0.04 -8.78 5.64
N SER A 66 -0.71 -9.79 5.09
CA SER A 66 -0.03 -10.91 4.42
C SER A 66 0.66 -10.46 3.13
N GLU A 67 1.92 -10.86 2.95
CA GLU A 67 2.66 -10.52 1.73
C GLU A 67 2.04 -11.23 0.50
N PRO A 68 1.72 -10.49 -0.58
CA PRO A 68 1.15 -11.10 -1.78
C PRO A 68 2.17 -12.01 -2.48
N LYS A 69 1.70 -13.15 -2.99
CA LYS A 69 2.54 -14.07 -3.76
C LYS A 69 3.05 -13.39 -5.03
N ARG A 70 4.36 -13.20 -5.13
CA ARG A 70 4.99 -12.65 -6.34
C ARG A 70 4.93 -13.67 -7.49
N PRO A 71 4.40 -13.30 -8.67
CA PRO A 71 4.30 -14.20 -9.81
C PRO A 71 5.63 -14.32 -10.56
N THR A 72 6.59 -15.06 -10.01
CA THR A 72 7.93 -15.29 -10.60
C THR A 72 7.93 -16.29 -11.74
N ASP A 73 6.96 -17.21 -11.76
CA ASP A 73 6.88 -18.31 -12.75
C ASP A 73 6.29 -17.84 -14.09
N LYS A 74 5.70 -16.65 -14.11
CA LYS A 74 5.12 -16.02 -15.30
C LYS A 74 6.23 -15.35 -16.14
N PRO A 75 6.02 -15.17 -17.46
CA PRO A 75 7.01 -14.48 -18.30
C PRO A 75 7.25 -13.05 -17.82
N LEU A 76 8.46 -12.53 -18.07
CA LEU A 76 8.83 -11.17 -17.68
C LEU A 76 7.88 -10.14 -18.31
N ARG A 77 7.29 -9.29 -17.46
CA ARG A 77 6.56 -8.09 -17.87
C ARG A 77 7.00 -6.93 -17.00
N LEU A 78 7.62 -5.93 -17.64
CA LEU A 78 8.14 -4.74 -16.99
C LEU A 78 7.59 -3.51 -17.72
N PRO A 79 6.46 -2.94 -17.27
CA PRO A 79 5.95 -1.68 -17.80
C PRO A 79 6.95 -0.55 -17.54
N LEU A 80 7.31 0.18 -18.59
CA LEU A 80 8.22 1.31 -18.51
C LEU A 80 7.51 2.53 -17.92
N LYS A 81 8.06 3.07 -16.84
CA LYS A 81 7.63 4.35 -16.26
C LYS A 81 8.40 5.51 -16.89
N HIS A 82 9.73 5.38 -16.93
CA HIS A 82 10.61 6.42 -17.43
C HIS A 82 11.76 5.82 -18.22
N VAL A 83 12.29 6.60 -19.16
CA VAL A 83 13.49 6.26 -19.93
C VAL A 83 14.44 7.44 -19.86
N TYR A 84 15.64 7.19 -19.36
CA TYR A 84 16.70 8.18 -19.23
C TYR A 84 17.81 7.87 -20.22
N LYS A 85 18.47 8.91 -20.73
CA LYS A 85 19.73 8.79 -21.48
C LYS A 85 20.84 9.36 -20.59
N ILE A 86 21.70 8.47 -20.10
CA ILE A 86 22.83 8.82 -19.24
C ILE A 86 24.10 8.69 -20.07
N GLY A 87 24.88 9.75 -20.21
CA GLY A 87 25.95 9.85 -21.22
C GLY A 87 26.86 8.61 -21.35
N SER A 88 27.59 8.25 -20.30
CA SER A 88 28.55 7.14 -20.32
C SER A 88 27.93 5.74 -20.13
N ILE A 89 26.67 5.66 -19.73
CA ILE A 89 25.97 4.39 -19.41
C ILE A 89 25.06 3.96 -20.57
N GLY A 90 24.53 4.93 -21.33
CA GLY A 90 23.56 4.72 -22.40
C GLY A 90 22.11 4.94 -21.92
N THR A 91 21.19 4.16 -22.49
CA THR A 91 19.75 4.27 -22.19
C THR A 91 19.40 3.45 -20.97
N VAL A 92 18.82 4.08 -19.95
CA VAL A 92 18.36 3.44 -18.71
C VAL A 92 16.84 3.53 -18.64
N SER A 93 16.17 2.38 -18.81
CA SER A 93 14.73 2.25 -18.65
C SER A 93 14.38 1.86 -17.22
N VAL A 94 13.40 2.57 -16.62
CA VAL A 94 12.94 2.34 -15.25
C VAL A 94 11.47 1.93 -15.28
N GLY A 95 11.13 0.91 -14.49
CA GLY A 95 9.78 0.39 -14.39
C GLY A 95 9.62 -0.55 -13.22
N HIS A 96 8.39 -0.99 -12.99
CA HIS A 96 8.08 -1.99 -11.96
C HIS A 96 8.00 -3.37 -12.61
N VAL A 97 8.63 -4.39 -12.01
CA VAL A 97 8.49 -5.77 -12.49
C VAL A 97 7.11 -6.28 -12.08
N GLY A 98 6.20 -6.39 -13.03
CA GLY A 98 4.85 -6.91 -12.78
C GLY A 98 4.85 -8.43 -12.63
N THR A 99 5.55 -9.14 -13.52
CA THR A 99 5.67 -10.59 -13.50
C THR A 99 7.06 -11.04 -13.95
N GLY A 100 7.46 -12.25 -13.53
CA GLY A 100 8.72 -12.87 -13.92
C GLY A 100 9.94 -12.33 -13.18
N LEU A 101 11.11 -12.62 -13.74
CA LEU A 101 12.41 -12.25 -13.18
C LEU A 101 13.27 -11.53 -14.24
N ILE A 102 14.07 -10.57 -13.80
CA ILE A 102 15.07 -9.89 -14.63
C ILE A 102 16.46 -10.12 -14.04
N LYS A 103 17.42 -10.48 -14.89
CA LYS A 103 18.81 -10.75 -14.53
C LYS A 103 19.73 -10.09 -15.57
N PRO A 104 20.93 -9.63 -15.16
CA PRO A 104 21.93 -9.14 -16.11
C PRO A 104 22.22 -10.18 -17.21
N GLY A 105 22.39 -9.71 -18.46
CA GLY A 105 22.67 -10.56 -19.62
C GLY A 105 21.46 -11.22 -20.28
N MET A 106 20.24 -11.04 -19.74
CA MET A 106 19.02 -11.46 -20.42
C MET A 106 18.78 -10.64 -21.68
N VAL A 107 18.46 -11.31 -22.78
CA VAL A 107 17.91 -10.66 -23.97
C VAL A 107 16.45 -10.34 -23.70
N ILE A 108 16.10 -9.06 -23.77
CA ILE A 108 14.74 -8.57 -23.57
C ILE A 108 14.22 -7.91 -24.85
N THR A 109 12.91 -7.95 -25.03
CA THR A 109 12.23 -7.29 -26.13
C THR A 109 11.31 -6.22 -25.57
N PHE A 110 11.42 -5.00 -26.09
CA PHE A 110 10.44 -3.96 -25.84
C PHE A 110 9.24 -4.20 -26.76
N GLY A 111 8.12 -4.66 -26.19
CA GLY A 111 6.87 -4.75 -26.93
C GLY A 111 6.31 -3.36 -27.19
N THR A 112 5.71 -3.15 -28.37
CA THR A 112 4.81 -2.03 -28.60
C THR A 112 3.59 -2.16 -27.70
N ILE A 113 2.94 -1.04 -27.40
CA ILE A 113 1.61 -1.07 -26.79
C ILE A 113 0.67 -1.55 -27.90
N GLY A 114 0.42 -2.86 -27.97
CA GLY A 114 -0.32 -3.52 -29.06
C GLY A 114 0.59 -4.06 -30.14
#